data_AF-A0A3M2T2Z0-F1
#
_entry.id   AF-A0A3M2T2Z0-F1
#
_cell.length_a   1.000
_cell.length_b   1.000
_cell.length_c   1.000
_cell.angle_alpha   90.00
_cell.angle_beta   90.00
_cell.angle_gamma   90.00
#
_symmetry.space_group_name_H-M   'P 1'
#
loop_
_entity.id
_entity.type
_entity.pdbx_description
1 polymer ?
#
loop_
_entity_poly.entity_id
_entity_poly.type
_entity_poly.pdbx_seq_one_letter_code
_entity_poly.pdbx_strand_id
1 'polypeptide(L)'
;MNHTSIVNNLARQVERRKKLAYLGHPFVLGELNSIAGEGITGGIQRLHFHQGTDYRYASWQPIKTEAMPIATRPPYYGQIMVASALGRSEDTRIVNIPLLEDTESAYAIYHGDELTKLVVLNMQAFNQTCGDNSRPTREYKFQVPGNARRAKVERLIAPGSDSIDHVTFSGVSYDYDLKEGKPVNVDPATEIRRIRNGVLGIDLPDSSAVLLTLV
;
A
#
# COMPACT_ATOMS: atom_id res chain seq x y z
N MET A 1 -3.51 15.50 7.82
CA MET A 1 -3.43 14.94 9.19
C MET A 1 -2.00 15.03 9.66
N ASN A 2 -1.71 15.45 10.89
CA ASN A 2 -0.36 15.37 11.44
C ASN A 2 -0.09 13.91 11.86
N HIS A 3 0.70 13.18 11.07
CA HIS A 3 1.00 11.76 11.33
C HIS A 3 1.99 11.55 12.48
N THR A 4 2.49 12.60 13.11
CA THR A 4 3.45 12.52 14.24
C THR A 4 2.90 11.71 15.42
N SER A 5 1.62 11.87 15.77
CA SER A 5 1.01 11.09 16.86
C SER A 5 0.94 9.59 16.53
N ILE A 6 0.67 9.26 15.27
CA ILE A 6 0.66 7.89 14.74
C ILE A 6 2.06 7.27 14.86
N VAL A 7 3.08 7.96 14.37
CA VAL A 7 4.48 7.50 14.42
C VAL A 7 4.94 7.30 15.87
N ASN A 8 4.62 8.24 16.77
CA ASN A 8 5.02 8.18 18.18
C ASN A 8 4.34 7.04 18.95
N ASN A 9 3.09 6.71 18.64
CA ASN A 9 2.39 5.59 19.26
C ASN A 9 2.99 4.25 18.83
N LEU A 10 3.30 4.09 17.54
CA LEU A 10 3.96 2.90 17.04
C LEU A 10 5.37 2.74 17.62
N ALA A 11 6.17 3.82 17.65
CA ALA A 11 7.55 3.76 18.11
C ALA A 11 7.67 3.10 19.49
N ARG A 12 6.68 3.31 20.37
CA ARG A 12 6.57 2.65 21.67
C ARG A 12 6.36 1.14 21.56
N GLN A 13 5.56 0.66 20.61
CA GLN A 13 5.35 -0.77 20.38
C GLN A 13 6.61 -1.44 19.80
N VAL A 14 7.29 -0.78 18.85
CA VAL A 14 8.55 -1.28 18.29
C VAL A 14 9.64 -1.36 19.37
N GLU A 15 9.70 -0.38 20.26
CA GLU A 15 10.64 -0.38 21.38
C GLU A 15 10.29 -1.47 22.40
N ARG A 16 9.01 -1.66 22.72
CA ARG A 16 8.54 -2.77 23.57
C ARG A 16 8.93 -4.12 22.98
N ARG A 17 8.76 -4.32 21.68
CA ARG A 17 9.21 -5.52 20.97
C ARG A 17 10.71 -5.76 21.15
N LYS A 18 11.55 -4.74 20.93
CA LYS A 18 13.01 -4.86 21.12
C LYS A 18 13.35 -5.29 22.54
N LYS A 19 12.70 -4.69 23.55
CA LYS A 19 12.90 -5.04 24.96
C LYS A 19 12.47 -6.45 25.32
N LEU A 20 11.50 -7.03 24.60
CA LEU A 20 10.98 -8.38 24.85
C LEU A 20 11.60 -9.45 23.93
N ALA A 21 12.48 -9.07 22.99
CA ALA A 21 13.05 -9.98 22.00
C ALA A 21 13.81 -11.17 22.64
N TYR A 22 14.37 -10.98 23.85
CA TYR A 22 15.08 -12.03 24.59
C TYR A 22 14.20 -13.23 24.96
N LEU A 23 12.87 -13.07 24.98
CA LEU A 23 11.93 -14.15 25.27
C LEU A 23 11.77 -15.13 24.09
N GLY A 24 12.25 -14.78 22.89
CA GLY A 24 12.09 -15.61 21.69
C GLY A 24 10.65 -15.73 21.20
N HIS A 25 9.73 -14.92 21.72
CA HIS A 25 8.32 -14.95 21.35
C HIS A 25 7.98 -14.01 20.18
N PRO A 26 7.02 -14.41 19.32
CA PRO A 26 6.38 -13.51 18.36
C PRO A 26 5.91 -12.21 18.99
N PHE A 27 6.11 -11.10 18.30
CA PHE A 27 5.40 -9.87 18.61
C PHE A 27 4.31 -9.64 17.57
N VAL A 28 3.06 -9.58 18.04
CA VAL A 28 1.86 -9.39 17.22
C VAL A 28 1.22 -8.07 17.58
N LEU A 29 0.94 -7.25 16.57
CA LEU A 29 0.08 -6.08 16.73
C LEU A 29 -1.38 -6.55 16.58
N GLY A 30 -2.01 -6.82 17.73
CA GLY A 30 -3.30 -7.52 17.80
C GLY A 30 -4.50 -6.71 17.29
N GLU A 31 -4.36 -5.39 17.20
CA GLU A 31 -5.38 -4.50 16.67
C GLU A 31 -4.70 -3.21 16.20
N LEU A 32 -5.00 -2.76 14.97
CA LEU A 32 -4.62 -1.44 14.45
C LEU A 32 -5.64 -0.89 13.45
N ASN A 33 -5.71 0.43 13.32
CA ASN A 33 -6.27 1.09 12.13
C ASN A 33 -5.84 2.58 12.03
N SER A 34 -6.28 3.26 10.96
CA SER A 34 -5.86 4.62 10.62
C SER A 34 -6.28 5.70 11.62
N ILE A 35 -7.38 5.51 12.36
CA ILE A 35 -7.99 6.55 13.21
C ILE A 35 -7.57 6.44 14.70
N ALA A 36 -6.66 5.52 15.06
CA ALA A 36 -6.18 5.37 16.44
C ALA A 36 -4.66 5.55 16.64
N GLY A 37 -3.92 5.96 15.60
CA GLY A 37 -2.51 6.28 15.78
C GLY A 37 -1.51 5.22 15.32
N GLU A 38 -1.69 4.53 14.19
CA GLU A 38 -0.84 3.38 13.85
C GLU A 38 -0.34 3.35 12.37
N GLY A 39 0.98 3.34 12.20
CA GLY A 39 1.72 3.08 10.94
C GLY A 39 2.77 1.98 11.20
N ILE A 40 3.55 1.48 10.22
CA ILE A 40 4.49 0.35 10.43
C ILE A 40 5.86 0.56 9.76
N THR A 41 6.94 0.38 10.55
CA THR A 41 8.15 -0.38 10.17
C THR A 41 8.71 -1.10 11.41
N GLY A 42 9.20 -2.34 11.25
CA GLY A 42 10.06 -3.01 12.24
C GLY A 42 9.49 -4.26 12.93
N GLY A 43 9.98 -5.45 12.53
CA GLY A 43 10.00 -6.68 13.34
C GLY A 43 8.67 -7.21 13.89
N ILE A 44 7.52 -6.68 13.45
CA ILE A 44 6.19 -7.19 13.78
C ILE A 44 5.93 -8.41 12.91
N GLN A 45 5.61 -9.54 13.53
CA GLN A 45 5.42 -10.80 12.80
C GLN A 45 4.02 -10.91 12.20
N ARG A 46 3.03 -10.29 12.84
CA ARG A 46 1.63 -10.30 12.41
C ARG A 46 0.92 -9.04 12.86
N LEU A 47 0.01 -8.58 12.03
CA LEU A 47 -0.86 -7.44 12.27
C LEU A 47 -2.31 -7.83 11.99
N HIS A 48 -3.25 -7.25 12.74
CA HIS A 48 -4.69 -7.44 12.54
C HIS A 48 -5.37 -6.07 12.45
N PHE A 49 -5.95 -5.76 11.30
CA PHE A 49 -6.71 -4.53 11.13
C PHE A 49 -8.06 -4.63 11.83
N HIS A 50 -8.38 -3.69 12.72
CA HIS A 50 -9.69 -3.64 13.35
C HIS A 50 -10.77 -3.43 12.29
N GLN A 51 -11.84 -4.21 12.37
CA GLN A 51 -13.01 -4.12 11.51
C GLN A 51 -14.23 -3.91 12.39
N GLY A 52 -15.15 -3.05 11.94
CA GLY A 52 -16.40 -2.80 12.65
C GLY A 52 -17.45 -2.24 11.72
N THR A 53 -18.71 -2.55 12.01
CA THR A 53 -19.87 -1.98 11.33
C THR A 53 -19.84 -0.46 11.47
N ASP A 54 -20.07 0.25 10.35
CA ASP A 54 -20.15 1.71 10.24
C ASP A 54 -18.82 2.46 10.50
N TYR A 55 -17.71 1.75 10.67
CA TYR A 55 -16.41 2.36 10.90
C TYR A 55 -15.75 2.77 9.59
N ARG A 56 -15.47 4.07 9.43
CA ARG A 56 -14.93 4.66 8.19
C ARG A 56 -13.59 4.05 7.74
N TYR A 57 -12.85 3.48 8.68
CA TYR A 57 -11.55 2.85 8.44
C TYR A 57 -11.63 1.36 8.11
N ALA A 58 -12.82 0.75 8.22
CA ALA A 58 -13.01 -0.66 7.92
C ALA A 58 -12.74 -0.92 6.44
N SER A 59 -12.23 -2.11 6.13
CA SER A 59 -11.96 -2.56 4.77
C SER A 59 -13.23 -2.87 4.00
N TRP A 60 -14.32 -3.19 4.70
CA TRP A 60 -15.64 -3.40 4.12
C TRP A 60 -16.74 -3.18 5.16
N GLN A 61 -17.94 -2.87 4.68
CA GLN A 61 -19.18 -2.91 5.43
C GLN A 61 -19.91 -4.22 5.08
N PRO A 62 -20.05 -5.18 6.02
CA PRO A 62 -20.62 -6.49 5.70
C PRO A 62 -22.15 -6.48 5.59
N ILE A 63 -22.83 -5.55 6.26
CA ILE A 63 -24.28 -5.44 6.30
C ILE A 63 -24.74 -4.01 6.09
N LYS A 64 -25.91 -3.83 5.48
CA LYS A 64 -26.54 -2.51 5.39
C LYS A 64 -27.03 -2.10 6.79
N THR A 65 -26.72 -0.87 7.19
CA THR A 65 -27.27 -0.21 8.36
C THR A 65 -28.05 1.05 7.94
N GLU A 66 -28.62 1.77 8.90
CA GLU A 66 -29.18 3.09 8.64
C GLU A 66 -28.10 4.10 8.23
N ALA A 67 -26.88 3.95 8.74
CA ALA A 67 -25.78 4.89 8.50
C ALA A 67 -25.03 4.61 7.19
N MET A 68 -24.85 3.33 6.83
CA MET A 68 -23.97 2.95 5.72
C MET A 68 -24.47 1.72 4.94
N PRO A 69 -24.34 1.72 3.60
CA PRO A 69 -24.63 0.55 2.77
C PRO A 69 -23.49 -0.48 2.84
N ILE A 70 -23.79 -1.72 2.41
CA ILE A 70 -22.76 -2.74 2.14
C ILE A 70 -21.79 -2.18 1.10
N ALA A 71 -20.49 -2.28 1.37
CA ALA A 71 -19.47 -1.73 0.48
C ALA A 71 -18.10 -2.37 0.76
N THR A 72 -17.32 -2.60 -0.28
CA THR A 72 -15.86 -2.70 -0.15
C THR A 72 -15.29 -1.29 -0.06
N ARG A 73 -14.25 -1.08 0.74
CA ARG A 73 -13.70 0.25 1.03
C ARG A 73 -12.23 0.38 0.63
N PRO A 74 -11.74 1.61 0.41
CA PRO A 74 -10.36 1.86 -0.01
C PRO A 74 -9.27 1.12 0.79
N PRO A 75 -9.34 0.96 2.14
CA PRO A 75 -8.32 0.23 2.89
C PRO A 75 -8.10 -1.21 2.44
N TYR A 76 -9.13 -1.88 1.90
CA TYR A 76 -9.02 -3.24 1.38
C TYR A 76 -8.02 -3.36 0.21
N TYR A 77 -7.97 -2.35 -0.65
CA TYR A 77 -7.06 -2.33 -1.80
C TYR A 77 -5.59 -2.19 -1.38
N GLY A 78 -5.32 -1.43 -0.32
CA GLY A 78 -3.99 -1.39 0.30
C GLY A 78 -3.56 -2.76 0.84
N GLN A 79 -4.49 -3.51 1.43
CA GLN A 79 -4.23 -4.87 1.91
C GLN A 79 -3.93 -5.83 0.75
N ILE A 80 -4.66 -5.74 -0.37
CA ILE A 80 -4.40 -6.52 -1.58
C ILE A 80 -3.02 -6.20 -2.15
N MET A 81 -2.64 -4.92 -2.22
CA MET A 81 -1.32 -4.51 -2.71
C MET A 81 -0.20 -5.09 -1.83
N VAL A 82 -0.34 -5.01 -0.49
CA VAL A 82 0.63 -5.61 0.44
C VAL A 82 0.68 -7.12 0.28
N ALA A 83 -0.46 -7.81 0.19
CA ALA A 83 -0.49 -9.25 -0.02
C ALA A 83 0.18 -9.66 -1.35
N SER A 84 -0.02 -8.88 -2.40
CA SER A 84 0.60 -9.08 -3.73
C SER A 84 2.11 -8.82 -3.70
N ALA A 85 2.54 -7.83 -2.91
CA ALA A 85 3.94 -7.49 -2.72
C ALA A 85 4.69 -8.60 -1.97
N LEU A 86 4.14 -9.09 -0.86
CA LEU A 86 4.78 -10.11 -0.01
C LEU A 86 4.68 -11.54 -0.57
N GLY A 87 3.54 -11.89 -1.17
CA GLY A 87 3.30 -13.26 -1.63
C GLY A 87 3.30 -14.28 -0.49
N ARG A 88 3.69 -15.52 -0.79
CA ARG A 88 3.65 -16.67 0.14
C ARG A 88 5.04 -17.11 0.63
N SER A 89 6.11 -16.39 0.28
CA SER A 89 7.47 -16.84 0.57
C SER A 89 7.90 -16.43 1.99
N GLU A 90 8.45 -17.40 2.72
CA GLU A 90 9.07 -17.20 4.04
C GLU A 90 10.45 -16.52 3.94
N ASP A 91 11.03 -16.45 2.74
CA ASP A 91 12.33 -15.82 2.45
C ASP A 91 12.18 -14.39 1.89
N THR A 92 11.05 -13.77 2.18
CA THR A 92 10.77 -12.40 1.74
C THR A 92 11.42 -11.40 2.68
N ARG A 93 12.30 -10.55 2.15
CA ARG A 93 12.93 -9.45 2.90
C ARG A 93 12.55 -8.10 2.32
N ILE A 94 12.12 -7.19 3.19
CA ILE A 94 11.73 -5.83 2.83
C ILE A 94 12.78 -4.86 3.35
N VAL A 95 13.21 -3.93 2.49
CA VAL A 95 14.13 -2.85 2.84
C VAL A 95 13.49 -1.52 2.52
N ASN A 96 13.44 -0.61 3.49
CA ASN A 96 13.03 0.77 3.23
C ASN A 96 14.08 1.48 2.37
N ILE A 97 13.62 2.17 1.33
CA ILE A 97 14.45 3.05 0.51
C ILE A 97 14.16 4.47 1.01
N PRO A 98 15.17 5.17 1.59
CA PRO A 98 14.95 6.52 2.09
C PRO A 98 14.65 7.48 0.93
N LEU A 99 13.58 8.24 1.08
CA LEU A 99 13.20 9.35 0.19
C LEU A 99 13.33 10.67 0.94
N LEU A 100 13.31 11.78 0.20
CA LEU A 100 13.53 13.12 0.77
C LEU A 100 12.31 13.64 1.51
N GLU A 101 11.13 13.44 0.93
CA GLU A 101 9.87 13.97 1.47
C GLU A 101 9.20 12.98 2.40
N ASP A 102 8.48 13.48 3.41
CA ASP A 102 7.70 12.67 4.35
C ASP A 102 6.36 12.20 3.76
N THR A 103 5.95 12.78 2.64
CA THR A 103 4.77 12.37 1.84
C THR A 103 5.06 11.23 0.88
N GLU A 104 6.24 10.61 0.96
CA GLU A 104 6.64 9.54 0.07
C GLU A 104 7.22 8.36 0.85
N SER A 105 7.02 7.15 0.33
CA SER A 105 7.75 5.99 0.84
C SER A 105 8.05 5.00 -0.26
N ALA A 106 9.22 4.39 -0.18
CA ALA A 106 9.63 3.35 -1.10
C ALA A 106 10.23 2.15 -0.37
N TYR A 107 10.03 0.96 -0.95
CA TYR A 107 10.50 -0.29 -0.40
C TYR A 107 11.04 -1.20 -1.50
N ALA A 108 12.17 -1.83 -1.24
CA ALA A 108 12.71 -2.92 -2.04
C ALA A 108 12.32 -4.26 -1.40
N ILE A 109 11.85 -5.20 -2.21
CA ILE A 109 11.46 -6.54 -1.78
C ILE A 109 12.37 -7.56 -2.45
N TYR A 110 13.03 -8.34 -1.62
CA TYR A 110 13.97 -9.37 -2.01
C TYR A 110 13.39 -10.74 -1.74
N HIS A 111 13.76 -11.70 -2.59
CA HIS A 111 13.61 -13.12 -2.32
C HIS A 111 15.03 -13.69 -2.21
N GLY A 112 15.46 -14.03 -0.99
CA GLY A 112 16.87 -14.24 -0.70
C GLY A 112 17.71 -12.98 -0.98
N ASP A 113 18.68 -13.10 -1.87
CA ASP A 113 19.57 -12.01 -2.29
C ASP A 113 19.12 -11.29 -3.58
N GLU A 114 18.08 -11.80 -4.25
CA GLU A 114 17.60 -11.23 -5.51
C GLU A 114 16.53 -10.16 -5.25
N LEU A 115 16.74 -8.96 -5.81
CA LEU A 115 15.69 -7.95 -5.86
C LEU A 115 14.59 -8.44 -6.79
N THR A 116 13.37 -8.59 -6.30
CA THR A 116 12.24 -9.09 -7.09
C THR A 116 11.18 -8.03 -7.33
N LYS A 117 10.95 -7.13 -6.36
CA LYS A 117 9.93 -6.09 -6.47
C LYS A 117 10.38 -4.77 -5.85
N LEU A 118 9.81 -3.68 -6.35
CA LEU A 118 9.89 -2.35 -5.77
C LEU A 118 8.48 -1.84 -5.51
N VAL A 119 8.30 -1.12 -4.42
CA VAL A 119 7.04 -0.47 -4.04
C VAL A 119 7.30 1.00 -3.83
N VAL A 120 6.41 1.85 -4.34
CA VAL A 120 6.45 3.30 -4.14
C VAL A 120 5.06 3.81 -3.83
N LEU A 121 4.95 4.69 -2.82
CA LEU A 121 3.73 5.36 -2.43
C LEU A 121 3.99 6.87 -2.52
N ASN A 122 3.14 7.57 -3.29
CA ASN A 122 3.04 9.03 -3.26
C ASN A 122 1.79 9.39 -2.46
N MET A 123 2.00 9.88 -1.23
CA MET A 123 0.97 10.25 -0.27
C MET A 123 0.64 11.75 -0.31
N GLN A 124 1.17 12.49 -1.28
CA GLN A 124 0.74 13.86 -1.53
C GLN A 124 -0.77 13.85 -1.83
N ALA A 125 -1.54 14.63 -1.07
CA ALA A 125 -2.99 14.63 -1.18
C ALA A 125 -3.45 15.29 -2.49
N PHE A 126 -4.28 14.60 -3.25
CA PHE A 126 -5.00 15.13 -4.40
C PHE A 126 -6.48 14.79 -4.23
N ASN A 127 -7.31 15.79 -3.93
CA ASN A 127 -8.75 15.60 -3.78
C ASN A 127 -9.44 15.91 -5.10
N GLN A 128 -10.15 14.93 -5.65
CA GLN A 128 -10.85 15.10 -6.92
C GLN A 128 -11.97 16.16 -6.82
N THR A 129 -12.51 16.39 -5.61
CA THR A 129 -13.61 17.32 -5.37
C THR A 129 -13.18 18.78 -5.29
N CYS A 130 -11.88 19.09 -5.24
CA CYS A 130 -11.39 20.46 -5.11
C CYS A 130 -11.38 21.26 -6.43
N GLY A 131 -11.83 20.66 -7.55
CA GLY A 131 -12.00 21.35 -8.83
C GLY A 131 -10.72 21.55 -9.65
N ASP A 132 -9.58 21.09 -9.13
CA ASP A 132 -8.30 21.10 -9.85
C ASP A 132 -8.20 19.85 -10.73
N ASN A 133 -8.41 20.02 -12.04
CA ASN A 133 -8.49 18.90 -12.97
C ASN A 133 -7.11 18.33 -13.35
N SER A 134 -6.02 19.01 -13.01
CA SER A 134 -4.66 18.51 -13.26
C SER A 134 -4.09 17.85 -12.02
N ARG A 135 -4.12 16.52 -11.97
CA ARG A 135 -3.45 15.74 -10.93
C ARG A 135 -1.93 15.76 -11.16
N PRO A 136 -1.12 16.35 -10.27
CA PRO A 136 0.32 16.34 -10.42
C PRO A 136 0.88 14.92 -10.45
N THR A 137 2.02 14.77 -11.13
CA THR A 137 2.72 13.49 -11.28
C THR A 137 4.19 13.69 -11.00
N ARG A 138 4.80 12.73 -10.31
CA ARG A 138 6.22 12.73 -9.98
C ARG A 138 6.91 11.51 -10.58
N GLU A 139 8.12 11.72 -11.08
CA GLU A 139 8.98 10.65 -11.58
C GLU A 139 9.84 10.09 -10.43
N TYR A 140 9.82 8.77 -10.27
CA TYR A 140 10.71 8.04 -9.36
C TYR A 140 11.70 7.20 -10.17
N LYS A 141 12.97 7.19 -9.77
CA LYS A 141 14.06 6.45 -10.43
C LYS A 141 14.74 5.52 -9.44
N PHE A 142 14.85 4.25 -9.81
CA PHE A 142 15.51 3.23 -9.01
C PHE A 142 16.67 2.63 -9.77
N GLN A 143 17.83 2.55 -9.10
CA GLN A 143 18.90 1.69 -9.56
C GLN A 143 18.50 0.23 -9.28
N VAL A 144 18.37 -0.55 -10.34
CA VAL A 144 18.03 -1.97 -10.27
C VAL A 144 19.30 -2.79 -10.48
N PRO A 145 19.79 -3.51 -9.46
CA PRO A 145 20.92 -4.41 -9.62
C PRO A 145 20.54 -5.63 -10.48
N GLY A 146 21.55 -6.24 -11.10
CA GLY A 146 21.39 -7.50 -11.83
C GLY A 146 20.93 -7.34 -13.28
N ASN A 147 20.24 -8.37 -13.77
CA ASN A 147 19.97 -8.55 -15.20
C ASN A 147 18.51 -8.30 -15.62
N ALA A 148 17.65 -7.85 -14.70
CA ALA A 148 16.29 -7.48 -15.04
C ALA A 148 16.29 -6.44 -16.16
N ARG A 149 15.37 -6.60 -17.12
CA ARG A 149 15.26 -5.70 -18.28
C ARG A 149 13.93 -4.97 -18.29
N ARG A 150 12.94 -5.50 -17.58
CA ARG A 150 11.59 -4.97 -17.54
C ARG A 150 11.03 -5.05 -16.12
N ALA A 151 9.99 -4.27 -15.88
CA ALA A 151 9.17 -4.38 -14.70
C ALA A 151 7.70 -4.33 -15.11
N LYS A 152 6.91 -5.27 -14.58
CA LYS A 152 5.45 -5.19 -14.60
C LYS A 152 5.01 -4.10 -13.63
N VAL A 153 4.12 -3.23 -14.07
CA VAL A 153 3.60 -2.11 -13.28
C VAL A 153 2.18 -2.43 -12.82
N GLU A 154 1.96 -2.39 -11.51
CA GLU A 154 0.69 -2.68 -10.86
C GLU A 154 0.32 -1.50 -9.96
N ARG A 155 -0.58 -0.64 -10.44
CA ARG A 155 -0.94 0.62 -9.76
C ARG A 155 -2.07 0.40 -8.76
N LEU A 156 -1.94 1.00 -7.59
CA LEU A 156 -3.03 1.24 -6.65
C LEU A 156 -3.45 2.71 -6.82
N ILE A 157 -4.63 2.93 -7.40
CA ILE A 157 -5.09 4.27 -7.77
C ILE A 157 -6.61 4.40 -7.67
N ALA A 158 -7.04 5.61 -7.34
CA ALA A 158 -8.43 6.05 -7.34
C ALA A 158 -8.47 7.48 -7.94
N PRO A 159 -9.64 8.04 -8.26
CA PRO A 159 -9.74 9.42 -8.76
C PRO A 159 -9.05 10.47 -7.86
N GLY A 160 -9.09 10.31 -6.54
CA GLY A 160 -8.39 11.16 -5.57
C GLY A 160 -8.26 10.52 -4.18
N SER A 161 -7.65 11.23 -3.23
CA SER A 161 -7.53 10.79 -1.82
C SER A 161 -8.85 10.78 -1.05
N ASP A 162 -9.87 11.46 -1.58
CA ASP A 162 -11.23 11.57 -1.06
C ASP A 162 -12.21 10.59 -1.72
N SER A 163 -11.72 9.69 -2.59
CA SER A 163 -12.54 8.66 -3.23
C SER A 163 -12.98 7.58 -2.24
N ILE A 164 -14.27 7.22 -2.32
CA ILE A 164 -14.88 6.11 -1.55
C ILE A 164 -15.17 4.89 -2.41
N ASP A 165 -14.99 5.01 -3.73
CA ASP A 165 -15.24 4.03 -4.78
C ASP A 165 -14.24 4.26 -5.94
N HIS A 166 -14.35 3.49 -7.01
CA HIS A 166 -13.48 3.55 -8.19
C HIS A 166 -11.99 3.36 -7.86
N VAL A 167 -11.71 2.71 -6.73
CA VAL A 167 -10.36 2.31 -6.36
C VAL A 167 -10.02 1.05 -7.14
N THR A 168 -8.80 0.99 -7.68
CA THR A 168 -8.31 -0.19 -8.38
C THR A 168 -6.92 -0.55 -7.92
N PHE A 169 -6.62 -1.85 -7.94
CA PHE A 169 -5.25 -2.35 -7.89
C PHE A 169 -4.97 -3.19 -9.14
N SER A 170 -3.97 -2.80 -9.92
CA SER A 170 -3.65 -3.44 -11.20
C SER A 170 -4.87 -3.55 -12.14
N GLY A 171 -5.72 -2.52 -12.17
CA GLY A 171 -6.94 -2.50 -12.98
C GLY A 171 -8.11 -3.32 -12.44
N VAL A 172 -7.96 -3.97 -11.27
CA VAL A 172 -9.03 -4.74 -10.62
C VAL A 172 -9.72 -3.90 -9.56
N SER A 173 -11.03 -3.75 -9.70
CA SER A 173 -11.93 -3.22 -8.67
C SER A 173 -12.62 -4.35 -7.91
N TYR A 174 -12.92 -4.09 -6.65
CA TYR A 174 -13.72 -4.91 -5.75
C TYR A 174 -14.93 -4.12 -5.22
N ASP A 175 -15.29 -3.00 -5.86
CA ASP A 175 -16.42 -2.20 -5.45
C ASP A 175 -17.70 -3.07 -5.45
N TYR A 176 -18.47 -2.94 -4.38
CA TYR A 176 -19.58 -3.87 -4.13
C TYR A 176 -20.62 -3.83 -5.25
N ASP A 177 -20.88 -2.65 -5.81
CA ASP A 177 -21.89 -2.45 -6.86
C ASP A 177 -21.50 -3.06 -8.21
N LEU A 178 -20.22 -3.40 -8.42
CA LEU A 178 -19.79 -4.06 -9.66
C LEU A 178 -20.12 -5.55 -9.67
N LYS A 179 -19.85 -6.25 -8.55
CA LYS A 179 -20.02 -7.71 -8.45
C LYS A 179 -20.04 -8.24 -7.02
N GLU A 180 -20.76 -7.56 -6.13
CA GLU A 180 -20.92 -7.95 -4.71
C GLU A 180 -19.58 -8.19 -3.99
N GLY A 181 -18.58 -7.34 -4.28
CA GLY A 181 -17.24 -7.43 -3.69
C GLY A 181 -16.31 -8.45 -4.36
N LYS A 182 -16.75 -9.14 -5.42
CA LYS A 182 -15.89 -10.02 -6.23
C LYS A 182 -14.99 -9.19 -7.16
N PRO A 183 -13.80 -9.69 -7.52
CA PRO A 183 -12.91 -8.97 -8.43
C PRO A 183 -13.55 -8.76 -9.81
N VAL A 184 -13.46 -7.52 -10.30
CA VAL A 184 -13.82 -7.12 -11.66
C VAL A 184 -12.65 -6.38 -12.27
N ASN A 185 -12.15 -6.89 -13.39
CA ASN A 185 -11.10 -6.21 -14.15
C ASN A 185 -11.74 -5.09 -14.99
N VAL A 186 -11.57 -3.85 -14.54
CA VAL A 186 -12.11 -2.64 -15.19
C VAL A 186 -11.08 -1.98 -16.11
N ASP A 187 -9.80 -2.36 -16.00
CA ASP A 187 -8.72 -1.97 -16.91
C ASP A 187 -7.75 -3.16 -17.14
N PRO A 188 -7.96 -3.96 -18.21
CA PRO A 188 -7.19 -5.17 -18.45
C PRO A 188 -5.79 -4.90 -19.03
N ALA A 189 -5.42 -3.63 -19.27
CA ALA A 189 -4.14 -3.31 -19.86
C ALA A 189 -2.99 -3.69 -18.92
N THR A 190 -1.99 -4.41 -19.45
CA THR A 190 -0.75 -4.66 -18.72
C THR A 190 0.26 -3.55 -19.04
N GLU A 191 0.66 -2.80 -18.02
CA GLU A 191 1.72 -1.82 -18.14
C GLU A 191 3.09 -2.47 -17.86
N ILE A 192 4.04 -2.30 -18.77
CA ILE A 192 5.43 -2.75 -18.63
C ILE A 192 6.37 -1.55 -18.80
N ARG A 193 7.33 -1.41 -17.89
CA ARG A 193 8.40 -0.41 -18.00
C ARG A 193 9.73 -1.08 -18.29
N ARG A 194 10.52 -0.47 -19.17
CA ARG A 194 11.87 -0.93 -19.51
C ARG A 194 12.88 -0.35 -18.54
N ILE A 195 13.84 -1.18 -18.14
CA ILE A 195 14.99 -0.77 -17.35
C ILE A 195 16.08 -0.34 -18.34
N ARG A 196 16.52 0.91 -18.25
CA ARG A 196 17.53 1.48 -19.16
C ARG A 196 18.79 1.78 -18.37
N ASN A 197 19.92 1.21 -18.78
CA ASN A 197 21.22 1.39 -18.11
C ASN A 197 21.14 1.06 -16.60
N GLY A 198 20.38 0.01 -16.25
CA GLY A 198 20.16 -0.38 -14.85
C GLY A 198 19.22 0.54 -14.07
N VAL A 199 18.57 1.52 -14.70
CA VAL A 199 17.64 2.44 -14.06
C VAL A 199 16.20 2.15 -14.50
N LEU A 200 15.31 1.98 -13.52
CA LEU A 200 13.87 1.89 -13.72
C LEU A 200 13.23 3.23 -13.34
N GLY A 201 12.62 3.90 -14.32
CA GLY A 201 11.82 5.10 -14.11
C GLY A 201 10.33 4.79 -14.08
N ILE A 202 9.58 5.42 -13.17
CA ILE A 202 8.13 5.33 -13.08
C ILE A 202 7.51 6.68 -12.73
N ASP A 203 6.49 7.07 -13.49
CA ASP A 203 5.65 8.22 -13.18
C ASP A 203 4.50 7.79 -12.27
N LEU A 204 4.30 8.51 -11.17
CA LEU A 204 3.28 8.23 -10.19
C LEU A 204 2.50 9.51 -9.83
N PRO A 205 1.18 9.54 -10.11
CA PRO A 205 0.32 10.65 -9.71
C PRO A 205 0.23 10.80 -8.18
N ASP A 206 -0.03 12.01 -7.70
CA ASP A 206 -0.31 12.28 -6.28
C ASP A 206 -1.44 11.39 -5.76
N SER A 207 -1.39 10.93 -4.50
CA SER A 207 -2.39 10.02 -3.91
C SER A 207 -2.51 8.67 -4.63
N SER A 208 -1.38 8.07 -5.00
CA SER A 208 -1.36 6.75 -5.61
C SER A 208 -0.11 5.96 -5.21
N ALA A 209 -0.14 4.67 -5.47
CA ALA A 209 0.98 3.78 -5.21
C ALA A 209 1.21 2.82 -6.38
N VAL A 210 2.39 2.23 -6.44
CA VAL A 210 2.75 1.27 -7.49
C VAL A 210 3.59 0.13 -6.91
N LEU A 211 3.25 -1.08 -7.32
CA LEU A 211 4.06 -2.27 -7.19
C LEU A 211 4.72 -2.55 -8.55
N LEU A 212 6.04 -2.68 -8.54
CA LEU A 212 6.86 -2.97 -9.70
C LEU A 212 7.46 -4.36 -9.52
N THR A 213 7.05 -5.31 -10.34
CA THR A 213 7.59 -6.68 -10.30
C THR A 213 8.61 -6.86 -11.42
N LEU A 214 9.86 -7.16 -11.09
CA LEU A 214 10.95 -7.28 -12.07
C LEU A 214 10.80 -8.56 -12.90
N VAL A 215 10.98 -8.44 -14.23
CA VAL A 215 10.80 -9.51 -15.25
C VAL A 215 11.77 -9.40 -16.43
#